data_AF-A0A2E4D876-F1
#
_entry.id   AF-A0A2E4D876-F1
#
_cell.length_a   1.000
_cell.length_b   1.000
_cell.length_c   1.000
_cell.angle_alpha   90.00
_cell.angle_beta   90.00
_cell.angle_gamma   90.00
#
_symmetry.space_group_name_H-M   'P 1'
#
loop_
_entity.id
_entity.type
_entity.pdbx_description
1 polymer ?
#
loop_
_entity_poly.entity_id
_entity_poly.type
_entity_poly.pdbx_seq_one_letter_code
_entity_poly.pdbx_strand_id
1 'polypeptide(L)'
;MGSFMSDKNLEHLTKIQYYVTQENGTEKPFDNIYWDHFEKGLYVDIVSGEVLFSSEHKFKSTCGWPSFYKSFVPENIVKKDDLSHGVHRVEVRSKNADSHLGHVFTDGPAPTGIRYCINSAALEFVALDRLEAQGYGEYIKHFENQNETLAVDKEFATFGAGCFWGVEAIFKGVDGVIKVTSGYSGGEMKNPTYQDICTGKTGHAEVVQIEYNKNVCSFENLLDHFFRLHDPTTLNRQGADRGTQYRSVVFYHSEEQKRLAESFIQKLEEQNKFTNQIVTEVTEFSTFYPAEEFHQNYYEKKYQGGAGPICHFLRDV
;
A
#
# COMPACT_ATOMS: atom_id res chain seq x y z
N MET A 1 -33.08 -14.73 -10.00
CA MET A 1 -32.83 -15.38 -11.31
C MET A 1 -32.82 -14.26 -12.35
N GLY A 2 -31.71 -13.54 -12.46
CA GLY A 2 -31.55 -12.48 -13.46
C GLY A 2 -31.24 -13.11 -14.82
N SER A 3 -31.97 -12.69 -15.85
CA SER A 3 -31.87 -13.20 -17.21
C SER A 3 -30.57 -12.74 -17.86
N PHE A 4 -29.51 -13.55 -17.83
CA PHE A 4 -28.32 -13.31 -18.65
C PHE A 4 -28.71 -13.49 -20.12
N MET A 5 -28.60 -12.42 -20.90
CA MET A 5 -28.84 -12.42 -22.34
C MET A 5 -27.94 -13.46 -23.01
N SER A 6 -28.55 -14.52 -23.56
CA SER A 6 -27.87 -15.72 -24.06
C SER A 6 -27.56 -15.69 -25.56
N ASP A 7 -27.78 -14.59 -26.26
CA ASP A 7 -27.55 -14.51 -27.69
C ASP A 7 -26.36 -13.59 -27.98
N LYS A 8 -25.30 -14.17 -28.57
CA LYS A 8 -24.10 -13.45 -29.06
C LYS A 8 -24.53 -12.40 -30.09
N ASN A 9 -24.81 -11.18 -29.66
CA ASN A 9 -25.20 -10.11 -30.57
C ASN A 9 -23.95 -9.42 -31.14
N LEU A 10 -23.40 -9.99 -32.21
CA LEU A 10 -22.18 -9.53 -32.87
C LEU A 10 -22.42 -8.31 -33.80
N GLU A 11 -23.68 -7.96 -34.10
CA GLU A 11 -24.02 -6.92 -35.08
C GLU A 11 -23.66 -5.51 -34.63
N HIS A 12 -23.48 -5.30 -33.32
CA HIS A 12 -23.13 -3.99 -32.75
C HIS A 12 -21.62 -3.75 -32.60
N LEU A 13 -20.79 -4.76 -32.92
CA LEU A 13 -19.34 -4.61 -32.80
C LEU A 13 -18.79 -3.71 -33.92
N THR A 14 -17.93 -2.78 -33.55
CA THR A 14 -17.07 -2.09 -34.51
C THR A 14 -16.09 -3.09 -35.15
N LYS A 15 -15.50 -2.70 -36.29
CA LYS A 15 -14.53 -3.55 -37.00
C LYS A 15 -13.38 -4.03 -36.12
N ILE A 16 -12.84 -3.16 -35.25
CA ILE A 16 -11.74 -3.52 -34.36
C ILE A 16 -12.19 -4.47 -33.25
N GLN A 17 -13.39 -4.28 -32.69
CA GLN A 17 -13.95 -5.16 -31.66
C GLN A 17 -14.23 -6.55 -32.22
N TYR A 18 -14.77 -6.64 -33.45
CA TYR A 18 -14.95 -7.91 -34.13
C TYR A 18 -13.60 -8.59 -34.43
N TYR A 19 -12.65 -7.86 -35.01
CA TYR A 19 -11.30 -8.37 -35.31
C TYR A 19 -10.60 -8.93 -34.06
N VAL A 20 -10.63 -8.20 -32.96
CA VAL A 20 -10.03 -8.64 -31.71
C VAL A 20 -10.77 -9.86 -31.15
N THR A 21 -12.09 -9.76 -30.94
CA THR A 21 -12.83 -10.79 -30.19
C THR A 21 -13.04 -12.08 -30.97
N GLN A 22 -13.30 -12.01 -32.29
CA GLN A 22 -13.68 -13.15 -33.11
C GLN A 22 -12.54 -13.68 -33.99
N GLU A 23 -11.62 -12.82 -34.41
CA GLU A 23 -10.50 -13.19 -35.30
C GLU A 23 -9.16 -13.28 -34.57
N ASN A 24 -9.17 -13.22 -33.24
CA ASN A 24 -8.00 -13.27 -32.36
C ASN A 24 -6.96 -12.18 -32.69
N GLY A 25 -7.44 -11.03 -33.15
CA GLY A 25 -6.62 -9.87 -33.44
C GLY A 25 -6.09 -9.18 -32.18
N THR A 26 -5.18 -8.23 -32.37
CA THR A 26 -4.67 -7.36 -31.30
C THR A 26 -4.78 -5.91 -31.74
N GLU A 27 -5.38 -5.06 -30.91
CA GLU A 27 -5.45 -3.61 -31.18
C GLU A 27 -4.09 -2.94 -30.97
N LYS A 28 -3.91 -1.69 -31.42
CA LYS A 28 -2.63 -1.00 -31.29
C LYS A 28 -2.35 -0.59 -29.82
N PRO A 29 -1.09 -0.71 -29.35
CA PRO A 29 -0.72 -0.19 -28.04
C PRO A 29 -0.77 1.34 -28.02
N PHE A 30 -1.14 1.91 -26.88
CA PHE A 30 -1.28 3.36 -26.62
C PHE A 30 -2.31 4.10 -27.48
N ASP A 31 -2.96 3.41 -28.40
CA ASP A 31 -4.00 3.92 -29.30
C ASP A 31 -5.28 3.07 -29.10
N ASN A 32 -5.73 3.03 -27.85
CA ASN A 32 -6.93 2.33 -27.41
C ASN A 32 -7.56 3.07 -26.22
N ILE A 33 -8.80 2.72 -25.88
CA ILE A 33 -9.60 3.54 -24.96
C ILE A 33 -9.31 3.30 -23.47
N TYR A 34 -8.73 2.15 -23.10
CA TYR A 34 -8.57 1.78 -21.69
C TYR A 34 -7.13 1.64 -21.19
N TRP A 35 -6.09 1.84 -22.02
CA TRP A 35 -4.71 1.73 -21.54
C TRP A 35 -4.41 2.66 -20.34
N ASP A 36 -4.84 3.93 -20.38
CA ASP A 36 -4.66 4.92 -19.29
C ASP A 36 -5.95 5.24 -18.52
N HIS A 37 -6.96 4.38 -18.61
CA HIS A 37 -8.25 4.57 -17.93
C HIS A 37 -8.24 3.95 -16.53
N PHE A 38 -8.61 4.70 -15.48
CA PHE A 38 -8.56 4.23 -14.08
C PHE A 38 -9.80 4.61 -13.25
N GLU A 39 -10.92 4.91 -13.91
CA GLU A 39 -12.20 5.16 -13.23
C GLU A 39 -12.67 3.89 -12.47
N LYS A 40 -13.37 4.09 -11.33
CA LYS A 40 -13.92 2.99 -10.53
C LYS A 40 -15.06 2.29 -11.26
N GLY A 41 -14.95 0.99 -11.47
CA GLY A 41 -15.98 0.20 -12.14
C GLY A 41 -15.49 -1.16 -12.60
N LEU A 42 -16.30 -1.83 -13.41
CA LEU A 42 -16.03 -3.15 -13.97
C LEU A 42 -15.65 -3.06 -15.45
N TYR A 43 -14.81 -4.00 -15.87
CA TYR A 43 -14.57 -4.29 -17.29
C TYR A 43 -15.23 -5.62 -17.61
N VAL A 44 -16.20 -5.58 -18.52
CA VAL A 44 -17.01 -6.72 -18.95
C VAL A 44 -16.64 -7.11 -20.37
N ASP A 45 -16.89 -8.36 -20.75
CA ASP A 45 -16.78 -8.79 -22.14
C ASP A 45 -17.77 -8.01 -23.01
N ILE A 46 -17.29 -7.37 -24.07
CA ILE A 46 -18.15 -6.56 -24.94
C ILE A 46 -19.21 -7.39 -25.70
N VAL A 47 -19.02 -8.71 -25.80
CA VAL A 47 -19.94 -9.60 -26.52
C VAL A 47 -21.01 -10.18 -25.61
N SER A 48 -20.64 -10.75 -24.46
CA SER A 48 -21.57 -11.41 -23.55
C SER A 48 -22.00 -10.57 -22.34
N GLY A 49 -21.30 -9.48 -22.05
CA GLY A 49 -21.49 -8.71 -20.82
C GLY A 49 -21.02 -9.42 -19.54
N GLU A 50 -20.36 -10.59 -19.63
CA GLU A 50 -19.85 -11.27 -18.46
C GLU A 50 -18.71 -10.48 -17.80
N VAL A 51 -18.66 -10.46 -16.47
CA VAL A 51 -17.66 -9.67 -15.74
C VAL A 51 -16.29 -10.34 -15.82
N LEU A 52 -15.27 -9.59 -16.27
CA LEU A 52 -13.93 -10.11 -16.48
C LEU A 52 -12.93 -9.52 -15.47
N PHE A 53 -12.87 -8.19 -15.37
CA PHE A 53 -11.91 -7.47 -14.53
C PHE A 53 -12.57 -6.34 -13.75
N SER A 54 -11.90 -5.91 -12.68
CA SER A 54 -12.28 -4.74 -11.88
C SER A 54 -11.18 -3.68 -12.03
N SER A 55 -11.56 -2.41 -12.01
CA SER A 55 -10.63 -1.28 -11.94
C SER A 55 -9.67 -1.38 -10.76
N GLU A 56 -10.06 -2.04 -9.67
CA GLU A 56 -9.22 -2.25 -8.47
C GLU A 56 -8.01 -3.14 -8.74
N HIS A 57 -8.11 -4.04 -9.73
CA HIS A 57 -7.01 -4.90 -10.12
C HIS A 57 -6.20 -4.32 -11.28
N LYS A 58 -6.58 -3.14 -11.80
CA LYS A 58 -5.88 -2.49 -12.90
C LYS A 58 -4.64 -1.77 -12.37
N PHE A 59 -3.55 -1.84 -13.13
CA PHE A 59 -2.32 -1.10 -12.80
C PHE A 59 -1.72 -0.45 -14.05
N LYS A 60 -0.85 0.54 -13.83
CA LYS A 60 -0.15 1.21 -14.93
C LYS A 60 0.96 0.31 -15.46
N SER A 61 0.81 -0.16 -16.70
CA SER A 61 1.82 -0.94 -17.42
C SER A 61 2.41 -0.13 -18.57
N THR A 62 3.67 -0.40 -18.90
CA THR A 62 4.36 0.17 -20.06
C THR A 62 4.04 -0.56 -21.37
N CYS A 63 3.16 -1.57 -21.36
CA CYS A 63 2.82 -2.33 -22.56
C CYS A 63 1.92 -1.56 -23.54
N GLY A 64 1.15 -0.57 -23.07
CA GLY A 64 0.22 0.20 -23.90
C GLY A 64 -1.17 -0.41 -24.06
N TRP A 65 -1.53 -1.42 -23.26
CA TRP A 65 -2.88 -2.00 -23.16
C TRP A 65 -3.36 -2.00 -21.70
N PRO A 66 -4.68 -2.01 -21.43
CA PRO A 66 -5.17 -2.16 -20.08
C PRO A 66 -4.61 -3.44 -19.45
N SER A 67 -4.01 -3.27 -18.27
CA SER A 67 -3.29 -4.34 -17.58
C SER A 67 -3.85 -4.57 -16.20
N PHE A 68 -4.12 -5.82 -15.88
CA PHE A 68 -4.68 -6.23 -14.59
C PHE A 68 -3.79 -7.28 -13.94
N TYR A 69 -3.64 -7.25 -12.62
CA TYR A 69 -2.86 -8.27 -11.92
C TYR A 69 -3.69 -9.47 -11.46
N LYS A 70 -5.03 -9.39 -11.62
CA LYS A 70 -6.00 -10.39 -11.19
C LYS A 70 -7.33 -10.24 -11.96
N SER A 71 -7.93 -11.35 -12.39
CA SER A 71 -9.31 -11.38 -12.92
C SER A 71 -10.32 -11.23 -11.78
N PHE A 72 -11.47 -10.62 -12.05
CA PHE A 72 -12.45 -10.35 -11.01
C PHE A 72 -13.35 -11.56 -10.71
N VAL A 73 -13.86 -12.23 -11.75
CA VAL A 73 -14.59 -13.51 -11.65
C VAL A 73 -13.76 -14.56 -12.40
N PRO A 74 -12.87 -15.32 -11.73
CA PRO A 74 -11.99 -16.29 -12.38
C PRO A 74 -12.73 -17.32 -13.23
N GLU A 75 -13.96 -17.66 -12.85
CA GLU A 75 -14.81 -18.64 -13.53
C GLU A 75 -15.26 -18.19 -14.92
N ASN A 76 -15.16 -16.88 -15.23
CA ASN A 76 -15.47 -16.28 -16.54
C ASN A 76 -14.25 -16.24 -17.46
N ILE A 77 -13.07 -16.64 -16.98
CA ILE A 77 -11.80 -16.62 -17.73
C ILE A 77 -11.40 -18.04 -18.14
N VAL A 78 -11.18 -18.23 -19.43
CA VAL A 78 -10.58 -19.44 -20.01
C VAL A 78 -9.16 -19.13 -20.44
N LYS A 79 -8.21 -19.98 -20.06
CA LYS A 79 -6.81 -19.90 -20.48
C LYS A 79 -6.51 -20.99 -21.51
N LYS A 80 -5.93 -20.63 -22.66
CA LYS A 80 -5.54 -21.56 -23.72
C LYS A 80 -4.06 -21.37 -24.06
N ASP A 81 -3.37 -22.46 -24.35
CA ASP A 81 -2.01 -22.38 -24.87
C ASP A 81 -2.02 -21.80 -26.28
N ASP A 82 -1.22 -20.76 -26.49
CA ASP A 82 -1.01 -20.12 -27.78
C ASP A 82 0.45 -20.35 -28.21
N LEU A 83 0.61 -21.18 -29.24
CA LEU A 83 1.91 -21.52 -29.85
C LEU A 83 2.14 -20.76 -31.17
N SER A 84 1.27 -19.80 -31.49
CA SER A 84 1.44 -18.97 -32.68
C SER A 84 2.74 -18.16 -32.60
N HIS A 85 3.26 -17.77 -33.77
CA HIS A 85 4.48 -16.96 -33.88
C HIS A 85 5.75 -17.53 -33.21
N GLY A 86 5.76 -18.83 -32.89
CA GLY A 86 6.94 -19.52 -32.37
C GLY A 86 7.28 -19.18 -30.91
N VAL A 87 6.36 -18.57 -30.17
CA VAL A 87 6.49 -18.23 -28.75
C VAL A 87 5.33 -18.86 -28.00
N HIS A 88 5.62 -19.59 -26.90
CA HIS A 88 4.55 -20.06 -26.01
C HIS A 88 4.02 -18.89 -25.20
N ARG A 89 2.74 -18.59 -25.40
CA ARG A 89 1.97 -17.61 -24.61
C ARG A 89 0.72 -18.28 -24.07
N VAL A 90 0.13 -17.69 -23.04
CA VAL A 90 -1.16 -18.15 -22.51
C VAL A 90 -2.21 -17.13 -22.91
N GLU A 91 -3.04 -17.52 -23.87
CA GLU A 91 -4.20 -16.74 -24.32
C GLU A 91 -5.27 -16.70 -23.22
N VAL A 92 -5.93 -15.56 -23.11
CA VAL A 92 -7.05 -15.32 -22.19
C VAL A 92 -8.30 -15.08 -23.02
N ARG A 93 -9.36 -15.85 -22.76
CA ARG A 93 -10.66 -15.76 -23.43
C ARG A 93 -11.80 -15.63 -22.43
N SER A 94 -12.90 -14.99 -22.85
CA SER A 94 -14.15 -14.98 -22.08
C SER A 94 -14.85 -16.35 -22.20
N LYS A 95 -15.54 -16.80 -21.16
CA LYS A 95 -16.11 -18.16 -21.13
C LYS A 95 -17.38 -18.28 -21.97
N ASN A 96 -18.28 -17.30 -21.90
CA ASN A 96 -19.59 -17.37 -22.52
C ASN A 96 -19.54 -16.99 -24.00
N ALA A 97 -18.76 -15.96 -24.35
CA ALA A 97 -18.63 -15.55 -25.75
C ALA A 97 -17.51 -16.27 -26.51
N ASP A 98 -16.55 -16.89 -25.80
CA ASP A 98 -15.26 -17.32 -26.37
C ASP A 98 -14.54 -16.13 -27.06
N SER A 99 -14.69 -14.91 -26.54
CA SER A 99 -14.00 -13.72 -27.07
C SER A 99 -12.51 -13.82 -26.78
N HIS A 100 -11.64 -13.58 -27.77
CA HIS A 100 -10.23 -13.33 -27.50
C HIS A 100 -10.06 -12.00 -26.75
N LEU A 101 -9.48 -12.07 -25.56
CA LEU A 101 -9.27 -10.90 -24.69
C LEU A 101 -7.82 -10.41 -24.82
N GLY A 102 -6.85 -11.32 -24.84
CA GLY A 102 -5.43 -11.00 -24.88
C GLY A 102 -4.60 -12.14 -24.30
N HIS A 103 -3.56 -11.80 -23.53
CA HIS A 103 -2.63 -12.79 -22.97
C HIS A 103 -2.30 -12.51 -21.50
N VAL A 104 -1.90 -13.55 -20.79
CA VAL A 104 -1.42 -13.46 -19.41
C VAL A 104 0.08 -13.77 -19.34
N PHE A 105 0.80 -12.94 -18.58
CA PHE A 105 2.25 -12.99 -18.41
C PHE A 105 2.61 -13.07 -16.92
N THR A 106 3.83 -13.51 -16.61
CA THR A 106 4.37 -13.63 -15.25
C THR A 106 5.34 -12.48 -14.88
N ASP A 107 5.19 -11.33 -15.53
CA ASP A 107 5.98 -10.10 -15.33
C ASP A 107 5.14 -8.98 -14.67
N GLY A 108 4.08 -9.34 -13.95
CA GLY A 108 3.22 -8.39 -13.25
C GLY A 108 3.75 -7.94 -11.89
N PRO A 109 3.04 -7.01 -11.23
CA PRO A 109 3.43 -6.52 -9.91
C PRO A 109 3.30 -7.60 -8.84
N ALA A 110 4.10 -7.48 -7.77
CA ALA A 110 3.86 -8.23 -6.54
C ALA A 110 2.48 -7.88 -5.94
N PRO A 111 1.82 -8.80 -5.22
CA PRO A 111 2.30 -10.13 -4.84
C PRO A 111 2.01 -11.23 -5.86
N THR A 112 1.13 -10.99 -6.85
CA THR A 112 0.73 -12.07 -7.77
C THR A 112 1.80 -12.39 -8.80
N GLY A 113 2.60 -11.39 -9.20
CA GLY A 113 3.54 -11.50 -10.32
C GLY A 113 2.85 -11.69 -11.67
N ILE A 114 1.52 -11.58 -11.73
CA ILE A 114 0.72 -11.84 -12.93
C ILE A 114 0.34 -10.53 -13.60
N ARG A 115 0.40 -10.50 -14.93
CA ARG A 115 -0.12 -9.41 -15.77
C ARG A 115 -1.02 -9.97 -16.84
N TYR A 116 -2.31 -9.73 -16.71
CA TYR A 116 -3.29 -9.83 -17.80
C TYR A 116 -3.12 -8.60 -18.68
N CYS A 117 -2.69 -8.78 -19.92
CA CYS A 117 -2.56 -7.73 -20.94
C CYS A 117 -3.72 -7.89 -21.92
N ILE A 118 -4.71 -7.02 -21.83
CA ILE A 118 -6.02 -7.23 -22.45
C ILE A 118 -6.30 -6.15 -23.50
N ASN A 119 -6.97 -6.50 -24.59
CA ASN A 119 -7.41 -5.54 -25.59
C ASN A 119 -8.63 -4.77 -25.05
N SER A 120 -8.59 -3.45 -25.10
CA SER A 120 -9.73 -2.57 -24.84
C SER A 120 -10.89 -2.85 -25.78
N ALA A 121 -10.62 -3.17 -27.05
CA ALA A 121 -11.64 -3.57 -28.02
C ALA A 121 -12.38 -4.87 -27.66
N ALA A 122 -11.91 -5.65 -26.68
CA ALA A 122 -12.65 -6.79 -26.15
C ALA A 122 -13.48 -6.45 -24.90
N LEU A 123 -13.37 -5.22 -24.39
CA LEU A 123 -13.94 -4.80 -23.13
C LEU A 123 -14.97 -3.68 -23.31
N GLU A 124 -15.96 -3.69 -22.44
CA GLU A 124 -16.80 -2.53 -22.13
C GLU A 124 -16.61 -2.15 -20.66
N PHE A 125 -16.51 -0.85 -20.38
CA PHE A 125 -16.37 -0.35 -19.01
C PHE A 125 -17.72 0.11 -18.45
N VAL A 126 -18.08 -0.44 -17.29
CA VAL A 126 -19.27 -0.05 -16.54
C VAL A 126 -18.84 0.68 -15.28
N ALA A 127 -19.07 2.00 -15.25
CA ALA A 127 -18.77 2.85 -14.10
C ALA A 127 -19.54 2.42 -12.85
N LEU A 128 -18.93 2.61 -11.67
CA LEU A 128 -19.49 2.21 -10.37
C LEU A 128 -20.92 2.74 -10.15
N ASP A 129 -21.16 4.01 -10.47
CA ASP A 129 -22.47 4.66 -10.35
C ASP A 129 -23.54 4.12 -11.32
N ARG A 130 -23.13 3.36 -12.33
CA ARG A 130 -23.99 2.73 -13.33
C ARG A 130 -24.14 1.22 -13.15
N LEU A 131 -23.42 0.58 -12.22
CA LEU A 131 -23.47 -0.87 -12.04
C LEU A 131 -24.89 -1.37 -11.75
N GLU A 132 -25.62 -0.73 -10.84
CA GLU A 132 -27.00 -1.11 -10.51
C GLU A 132 -27.91 -1.02 -11.74
N ALA A 133 -27.87 0.13 -12.41
CA ALA A 133 -28.71 0.42 -13.57
C ALA A 133 -28.41 -0.50 -14.77
N GLN A 134 -27.20 -1.04 -14.86
CA GLN A 134 -26.77 -1.95 -15.93
C GLN A 134 -26.83 -3.44 -15.52
N GLY A 135 -27.39 -3.78 -14.35
CA GLY A 135 -27.60 -5.17 -13.93
C GLY A 135 -26.41 -5.84 -13.22
N TYR A 136 -25.40 -5.06 -12.84
CA TYR A 136 -24.20 -5.50 -12.11
C TYR A 136 -24.27 -5.17 -10.61
N GLY A 137 -25.46 -4.92 -10.08
CA GLY A 137 -25.69 -4.49 -8.69
C GLY A 137 -25.05 -5.39 -7.63
N GLU A 138 -25.02 -6.70 -7.86
CA GLU A 138 -24.40 -7.67 -6.94
C GLU A 138 -22.90 -7.44 -6.71
N TYR A 139 -22.23 -6.72 -7.63
CA TYR A 139 -20.81 -6.42 -7.56
C TYR A 139 -20.52 -5.09 -6.86
N ILE A 140 -21.52 -4.24 -6.59
CA ILE A 140 -21.35 -2.93 -5.95
C ILE A 140 -20.66 -3.08 -4.59
N LYS A 141 -21.06 -4.08 -3.80
CA LYS A 141 -20.46 -4.40 -2.48
C LYS A 141 -18.94 -4.58 -2.51
N HIS A 142 -18.37 -5.00 -3.64
CA HIS A 142 -16.93 -5.16 -3.78
C HIS A 142 -16.20 -3.81 -3.82
N PHE A 143 -16.86 -2.77 -4.34
CA PHE A 143 -16.39 -1.40 -4.31
C PHE A 143 -16.77 -0.66 -3.01
N GLU A 144 -17.79 -1.13 -2.29
CA GLU A 144 -18.19 -0.61 -0.97
C GLU A 144 -17.24 -1.04 0.15
N ASN A 145 -16.70 -2.27 0.09
CA ASN A 145 -15.67 -2.77 1.00
C ASN A 145 -14.39 -1.90 0.99
N GLN A 146 -14.21 -1.05 -0.03
CA GLN A 146 -13.12 -0.07 -0.13
C GLN A 146 -13.46 1.31 0.44
N ASN A 147 -14.74 1.61 0.67
CA ASN A 147 -15.12 2.77 1.50
C ASN A 147 -14.98 2.46 3.00
N GLU A 148 -15.09 1.19 3.42
CA GLU A 148 -14.63 0.75 4.76
C GLU A 148 -13.10 0.75 4.87
N THR A 149 -12.36 0.59 3.76
CA THR A 149 -10.90 0.84 3.73
C THR A 149 -10.54 2.34 3.63
N LEU A 150 -11.53 3.25 3.60
CA LEU A 150 -11.34 4.70 3.62
C LEU A 150 -11.93 5.37 4.87
N ALA A 151 -12.83 4.72 5.60
CA ALA A 151 -13.05 4.93 7.02
C ALA A 151 -12.08 4.06 7.84
N VAL A 152 -10.80 4.05 7.45
CA VAL A 152 -9.79 3.63 8.42
C VAL A 152 -9.90 4.64 9.55
N ASP A 153 -10.19 4.16 10.74
CA ASP A 153 -10.15 4.99 11.92
C ASP A 153 -8.67 5.24 12.24
N LYS A 154 -8.14 6.23 11.54
CA LYS A 154 -6.72 6.55 11.48
C LYS A 154 -6.36 7.37 12.69
N GLU A 155 -5.24 7.02 13.27
CA GLU A 155 -4.61 7.81 14.31
C GLU A 155 -3.12 7.97 14.00
N PHE A 156 -2.52 9.00 14.60
CA PHE A 156 -1.09 9.27 14.48
C PHE A 156 -0.37 8.96 15.77
N ALA A 157 0.78 8.33 15.66
CA ALA A 157 1.76 8.22 16.73
C ALA A 157 3.06 8.91 16.28
N THR A 158 3.82 9.48 17.21
CA THR A 158 5.12 10.09 16.89
C THR A 158 6.15 9.71 17.93
N PHE A 159 7.21 9.04 17.49
CA PHE A 159 8.23 8.46 18.37
C PHE A 159 9.63 8.86 17.93
N GLY A 160 10.49 9.20 18.88
CA GLY A 160 11.93 9.32 18.72
C GLY A 160 12.63 8.20 19.50
N ALA A 161 13.49 7.44 18.83
CA ALA A 161 14.13 6.25 19.39
C ALA A 161 15.57 6.07 18.89
N GLY A 162 16.28 7.17 18.64
CA GLY A 162 17.58 7.18 17.97
C GLY A 162 17.46 7.41 16.47
N CYS A 163 18.42 6.90 15.69
CA CYS A 163 18.45 7.05 14.23
C CYS A 163 17.13 6.59 13.59
N PHE A 164 16.39 7.53 12.99
CA PHE A 164 15.04 7.27 12.48
C PHE A 164 14.96 6.23 11.35
N TRP A 165 16.07 5.90 10.67
CA TRP A 165 16.08 4.94 9.57
C TRP A 165 15.75 3.54 10.05
N GLY A 166 16.34 3.13 11.17
CA GLY A 166 16.06 1.82 11.77
C GLY A 166 14.65 1.75 12.34
N VAL A 167 14.23 2.84 12.99
CA VAL A 167 12.89 2.98 13.56
C VAL A 167 11.82 2.89 12.47
N GLU A 168 11.98 3.62 11.37
CA GLU A 168 11.07 3.61 10.22
C GLU A 168 10.93 2.22 9.63
N ALA A 169 12.07 1.54 9.38
CA ALA A 169 12.08 0.20 8.80
C ALA A 169 11.34 -0.82 9.68
N ILE A 170 11.44 -0.72 11.00
CA ILE A 170 10.74 -1.63 11.93
C ILE A 170 9.24 -1.35 11.90
N PHE A 171 8.81 -0.10 12.06
CA PHE A 171 7.39 0.23 12.14
C PHE A 171 6.63 -0.03 10.84
N LYS A 172 7.29 0.05 9.69
CA LYS A 172 6.70 -0.34 8.40
C LYS A 172 6.29 -1.81 8.33
N GLY A 173 6.93 -2.67 9.11
CA GLY A 173 6.60 -4.10 9.19
C GLY A 173 5.49 -4.44 10.19
N VAL A 174 4.92 -3.46 10.89
CA VAL A 174 3.90 -3.69 11.92
C VAL A 174 2.52 -3.75 11.27
N ASP A 175 1.78 -4.83 11.56
CA ASP A 175 0.42 -5.00 11.08
C ASP A 175 -0.48 -3.84 11.52
N GLY A 176 -1.24 -3.28 10.59
CA GLY A 176 -2.12 -2.13 10.84
C GLY A 176 -1.44 -0.76 10.73
N VAL A 177 -0.11 -0.69 10.58
CA VAL A 177 0.57 0.53 10.17
C VAL A 177 0.32 0.78 8.68
N ILE A 178 -0.11 2.00 8.35
CA ILE A 178 -0.47 2.43 7.00
C ILE A 178 0.71 3.15 6.35
N LYS A 179 1.36 4.02 7.11
CA LYS A 179 2.48 4.83 6.63
C LYS A 179 3.41 5.18 7.79
N VAL A 180 4.70 5.21 7.51
CA VAL A 180 5.73 5.74 8.42
C VAL A 180 6.53 6.79 7.66
N THR A 181 6.70 7.96 8.27
CA THR A 181 7.46 9.08 7.68
C THR A 181 8.56 9.49 8.64
N SER A 182 9.81 9.48 8.19
CA SER A 182 10.95 9.99 8.96
C SER A 182 10.94 11.52 9.01
N GLY A 183 11.28 12.12 10.14
CA GLY A 183 11.26 13.57 10.29
C GLY A 183 11.80 14.09 11.63
N TYR A 184 11.47 15.34 11.92
CA TYR A 184 11.96 16.10 13.06
C TYR A 184 10.81 16.72 13.86
N SER A 185 10.86 16.63 15.20
CA SER A 185 9.83 17.19 16.09
C SER A 185 10.41 17.59 17.46
N GLY A 186 9.67 18.39 18.23
CA GLY A 186 10.00 18.75 19.62
C GLY A 186 11.09 19.81 19.81
N GLY A 187 11.49 20.52 18.75
CA GLY A 187 12.42 21.65 18.78
C GLY A 187 11.76 22.97 18.39
N GLU A 188 12.52 24.06 18.48
CA GLU A 188 12.00 25.42 18.26
C GLU A 188 12.26 25.93 16.83
N MET A 189 13.24 25.36 16.12
CA MET A 189 13.63 25.80 14.79
C MET A 189 12.55 25.46 13.77
N LYS A 190 12.12 26.44 12.97
CA LYS A 190 11.15 26.20 11.89
C LYS A 190 11.84 25.65 10.65
N ASN A 191 11.26 24.63 10.04
CA ASN A 191 11.74 23.97 8.81
C ASN A 191 13.23 23.59 8.88
N PRO A 192 13.67 22.84 9.92
CA PRO A 192 15.07 22.45 10.06
C PRO A 192 15.48 21.51 8.92
N THR A 193 16.71 21.65 8.45
CA THR A 193 17.35 20.66 7.55
C THR A 193 18.10 19.61 8.37
N TYR A 194 18.43 18.46 7.78
CA TYR A 194 19.26 17.47 8.47
C TYR A 194 20.58 18.05 8.99
N GLN A 195 21.20 18.98 8.23
CA GLN A 195 22.43 19.65 8.64
C GLN A 195 22.24 20.47 9.92
N ASP A 196 21.09 21.16 10.05
CA ASP A 196 20.75 21.90 11.27
C ASP A 196 20.58 20.94 12.45
N ILE A 197 19.88 19.82 12.24
CA ILE A 197 19.65 18.78 13.26
C ILE A 197 20.97 18.22 13.78
N CYS A 198 21.93 17.92 12.90
CA CYS A 198 23.25 17.43 13.29
C CYS A 198 24.04 18.40 14.18
N THR A 199 23.70 19.69 14.22
CA THR A 199 24.34 20.64 15.14
C THR A 199 23.93 20.43 16.60
N GLY A 200 22.81 19.75 16.85
CA GLY A 200 22.20 19.57 18.17
C GLY A 200 21.58 20.84 18.77
N LYS A 201 21.58 21.96 18.04
CA LYS A 201 21.12 23.27 18.56
C LYS A 201 19.65 23.57 18.29
N THR A 202 18.98 22.76 17.47
CA THR A 202 17.59 23.02 17.04
C THR A 202 16.55 22.62 18.09
N GLY A 203 16.95 21.78 19.06
CA GLY A 203 16.05 21.14 20.04
C GLY A 203 15.26 19.94 19.48
N HIS A 204 15.27 19.73 18.17
CA HIS A 204 14.51 18.64 17.55
C HIS A 204 15.11 17.28 17.85
N ALA A 205 14.23 16.28 17.99
CA ALA A 205 14.56 14.85 17.88
C ALA A 205 14.35 14.36 16.45
N GLU A 206 15.18 13.41 16.03
CA GLU A 206 14.84 12.49 14.95
C GLU A 206 13.68 11.62 15.41
N VAL A 207 12.60 11.62 14.62
CA VAL A 207 11.36 10.94 14.93
C VAL A 207 10.80 10.24 13.69
N VAL A 208 9.89 9.31 13.93
CA VAL A 208 8.97 8.82 12.91
C VAL A 208 7.55 9.26 13.24
N GLN A 209 6.81 9.70 12.23
CA GLN A 209 5.36 9.89 12.30
C GLN A 209 4.69 8.67 11.65
N ILE A 210 3.91 7.95 12.45
CA ILE A 210 3.24 6.70 12.09
C ILE A 210 1.76 7.01 11.93
N GLU A 211 1.22 6.73 10.75
CA GLU A 211 -0.21 6.66 10.47
C GLU A 211 -0.64 5.20 10.59
N TYR A 212 -1.58 4.88 11.48
CA TYR A 212 -2.02 3.51 11.73
C TYR A 212 -3.55 3.40 11.81
N ASN A 213 -4.06 2.20 11.51
CA ASN A 213 -5.46 1.85 11.65
C ASN A 213 -5.71 1.40 13.09
N LYS A 214 -6.41 2.21 13.90
CA LYS A 214 -6.64 1.90 15.31
C LYS A 214 -7.52 0.65 15.55
N ASN A 215 -8.22 0.19 14.51
CA ASN A 215 -8.99 -1.05 14.56
C ASN A 215 -8.13 -2.31 14.34
N VAL A 216 -6.88 -2.14 13.88
CA VAL A 216 -5.95 -3.25 13.60
C VAL A 216 -4.72 -3.19 14.52
N CYS A 217 -4.21 -2.00 14.78
CA CYS A 217 -3.05 -1.74 15.64
C CYS A 217 -3.44 -0.75 16.74
N SER A 218 -3.27 -1.13 18.01
CA SER A 218 -3.51 -0.19 19.12
C SER A 218 -2.27 0.66 19.41
N PHE A 219 -2.45 1.78 20.10
CA PHE A 219 -1.31 2.60 20.53
C PHE A 219 -0.38 1.82 21.47
N GLU A 220 -0.89 0.94 22.34
CA GLU A 220 -0.04 0.07 23.17
C GLU A 220 0.74 -0.97 22.35
N ASN A 221 0.20 -1.45 21.23
CA ASN A 221 0.95 -2.30 20.30
C ASN A 221 2.14 -1.53 19.71
N LEU A 222 1.95 -0.26 19.38
CA LEU A 222 3.03 0.61 18.92
C LEU A 222 4.06 0.91 20.04
N LEU A 223 3.61 1.12 21.27
CA LEU A 223 4.49 1.28 22.44
C LEU A 223 5.33 0.02 22.72
N ASP A 224 4.75 -1.18 22.57
CA ASP A 224 5.49 -2.44 22.70
C ASP A 224 6.66 -2.50 21.72
N HIS A 225 6.41 -2.23 20.43
CA HIS A 225 7.46 -2.16 19.42
C HIS A 225 8.48 -1.07 19.75
N PHE A 226 8.01 0.11 20.16
CA PHE A 226 8.86 1.24 20.54
C PHE A 226 9.84 0.87 21.66
N PHE A 227 9.38 0.29 22.77
CA PHE A 227 10.26 -0.05 23.89
C PHE A 227 11.18 -1.25 23.60
N ARG A 228 10.79 -2.12 22.66
CA ARG A 228 11.61 -3.26 22.24
C ARG A 228 12.69 -2.88 21.25
N LEU A 229 12.49 -1.86 20.42
CA LEU A 229 13.41 -1.55 19.32
C LEU A 229 14.64 -0.72 19.74
N HIS A 230 14.62 -0.04 20.89
CA HIS A 230 15.72 0.81 21.35
C HIS A 230 16.09 0.58 22.84
N ASP A 231 17.10 1.31 23.33
CA ASP A 231 17.40 1.38 24.76
C ASP A 231 16.74 2.64 25.35
N PRO A 232 15.61 2.51 26.07
CA PRO A 232 14.88 3.65 26.62
C PRO A 232 15.55 4.23 27.87
N THR A 233 16.69 3.69 28.30
CA THR A 233 17.40 4.09 29.54
C THR A 233 18.60 4.99 29.28
N THR A 234 18.94 5.25 28.02
CA THR A 234 20.08 6.09 27.64
C THR A 234 19.67 7.51 27.28
N LEU A 235 19.96 8.45 28.17
CA LEU A 235 19.63 9.87 27.97
C LEU A 235 20.40 10.45 26.77
N ASN A 236 19.68 11.06 25.81
CA ASN A 236 20.23 11.75 24.65
C ASN A 236 21.25 10.92 23.84
N ARG A 237 21.00 9.62 23.73
CA ARG A 237 21.86 8.69 23.02
C ARG A 237 21.08 7.45 22.63
N GLN A 238 21.41 6.88 21.48
CA GLN A 238 21.03 5.52 21.15
C GLN A 238 22.21 4.79 20.49
N GLY A 239 22.69 3.73 21.13
CA GLY A 239 23.89 3.03 20.68
C GLY A 239 25.11 3.95 20.55
N ALA A 240 25.68 4.03 19.35
CA ALA A 240 26.81 4.90 19.03
C ALA A 240 26.41 6.36 18.78
N ASP A 241 25.13 6.62 18.48
CA ASP A 241 24.62 7.93 18.11
C ASP A 241 24.35 8.77 19.37
N ARG A 242 25.08 9.88 19.52
CA ARG A 242 25.05 10.75 20.71
C ARG A 242 24.55 12.13 20.34
N GLY A 243 23.58 12.61 21.10
CA GLY A 243 22.99 13.93 20.90
C GLY A 243 21.52 13.95 21.31
N THR A 244 21.02 15.13 21.66
CA THR A 244 19.61 15.36 22.02
C THR A 244 18.67 14.98 20.88
N GLN A 245 19.15 14.99 19.64
CA GLN A 245 18.40 14.54 18.47
C GLN A 245 18.11 13.03 18.46
N TYR A 246 18.86 12.22 19.22
CA TYR A 246 18.70 10.77 19.30
C TYR A 246 18.00 10.30 20.57
N ARG A 247 17.39 11.21 21.33
CA ARG A 247 16.73 10.90 22.59
C ARG A 247 15.50 10.01 22.39
N SER A 248 15.19 9.23 23.43
CA SER A 248 13.94 8.48 23.53
C SER A 248 12.79 9.42 23.89
N VAL A 249 11.76 9.50 23.05
CA VAL A 249 10.61 10.40 23.26
C VAL A 249 9.34 9.86 22.60
N VAL A 250 8.22 9.97 23.32
CA VAL A 250 6.85 9.80 22.83
C VAL A 250 6.18 11.17 22.77
N PHE A 251 5.88 11.62 21.55
CA PHE A 251 5.09 12.83 21.32
C PHE A 251 3.62 12.46 21.23
N TYR A 252 2.84 12.70 22.29
CA TYR A 252 1.43 12.31 22.35
C TYR A 252 0.54 13.29 21.57
N HIS A 253 -0.44 12.75 20.84
CA HIS A 253 -1.43 13.51 20.07
C HIS A 253 -2.76 13.69 20.82
N SER A 254 -2.93 13.00 21.95
CA SER A 254 -4.11 13.08 22.82
C SER A 254 -3.76 12.76 24.27
N GLU A 255 -4.61 13.18 25.20
CA GLU A 255 -4.47 12.82 26.63
C GLU A 255 -4.54 11.31 26.86
N GLU A 256 -5.25 10.57 25.99
CA GLU A 256 -5.30 9.12 26.08
C GLU A 256 -3.95 8.49 25.71
N GLN A 257 -3.30 8.95 24.63
CA GLN A 257 -1.96 8.50 24.29
C GLN A 257 -0.95 8.80 25.40
N LYS A 258 -1.05 9.99 26.01
CA LYS A 258 -0.22 10.35 27.17
C LYS A 258 -0.40 9.34 28.31
N ARG A 259 -1.65 9.12 28.73
CA ARG A 259 -1.99 8.19 29.82
C ARG A 259 -1.51 6.76 29.52
N LEU A 260 -1.68 6.29 28.28
CA LEU A 260 -1.22 4.97 27.85
C LEU A 260 0.31 4.87 27.88
N ALA A 261 1.03 5.88 27.39
CA ALA A 261 2.49 5.91 27.40
C ALA A 261 3.05 5.90 28.83
N GLU A 262 2.54 6.77 29.70
CA GLU A 262 2.94 6.84 31.12
C GLU A 262 2.65 5.52 31.85
N SER A 263 1.46 4.94 31.65
CA SER A 263 1.10 3.65 32.25
C SER A 263 1.95 2.49 31.72
N PHE A 264 2.32 2.51 30.44
CA PHE A 264 3.17 1.49 29.84
C PHE A 264 4.60 1.54 30.41
N ILE A 265 5.16 2.75 30.56
CA ILE A 265 6.47 2.97 31.22
C ILE A 265 6.42 2.43 32.64
N GLN A 266 5.42 2.82 33.44
CA GLN A 266 5.27 2.35 34.82
C GLN A 266 5.22 0.82 34.89
N LYS A 267 4.46 0.17 34.00
CA LYS A 267 4.37 -1.30 33.94
C LYS A 267 5.72 -1.95 33.63
N LEU A 268 6.52 -1.39 32.73
CA LEU A 268 7.85 -1.91 32.40
C LEU A 268 8.81 -1.78 33.59
N GLU A 269 8.74 -0.66 34.32
CA GLU A 269 9.55 -0.41 35.52
C GLU A 269 9.16 -1.36 36.68
N GLU A 270 7.87 -1.55 36.94
CA GLU A 270 7.37 -2.50 37.96
C GLU A 270 7.79 -3.94 37.65
N GLN A 271 7.82 -4.30 36.37
CA GLN A 271 8.27 -5.61 35.91
C GLN A 271 9.80 -5.75 35.84
N ASN A 272 10.56 -4.68 36.14
CA ASN A 272 12.01 -4.63 36.03
C ASN A 272 12.52 -5.12 34.66
N LYS A 273 11.82 -4.77 33.57
CA LYS A 273 12.21 -5.19 32.21
C LYS A 273 13.52 -4.57 31.75
N PHE A 274 13.89 -3.42 32.32
CA PHE A 274 15.15 -2.75 32.07
C PHE A 274 15.96 -2.61 33.36
N THR A 275 17.29 -2.78 33.24
CA THR A 275 18.22 -2.70 34.37
C THR A 275 18.31 -1.28 34.96
N ASN A 276 18.13 -0.26 34.13
CA ASN A 276 18.20 1.15 34.50
C ASN A 276 16.81 1.78 34.37
N GLN A 277 16.63 2.92 35.03
CA GLN A 277 15.41 3.71 34.93
C GLN A 277 15.15 4.15 33.48
N ILE A 278 13.88 4.11 33.07
CA ILE A 278 13.46 4.60 31.75
C ILE A 278 13.55 6.13 31.75
N VAL A 279 14.22 6.69 30.73
CA VAL A 279 14.40 8.14 30.55
C VAL A 279 13.61 8.69 29.36
N THR A 280 12.71 7.87 28.80
CA THR A 280 11.82 8.27 27.71
C THR A 280 10.99 9.49 28.10
N GLU A 281 11.08 10.55 27.32
CA GLU A 281 10.23 11.73 27.47
C GLU A 281 8.81 11.41 26.99
N VAL A 282 7.78 11.79 27.74
CA VAL A 282 6.38 11.80 27.28
C VAL A 282 5.93 13.24 27.24
N THR A 283 5.78 13.80 26.03
CA THR A 283 5.55 15.24 25.84
C THR A 283 4.55 15.51 24.72
N GLU A 284 3.91 16.67 24.74
CA GLU A 284 2.84 16.99 23.79
C GLU A 284 3.41 17.12 22.37
N PHE A 285 2.71 16.53 21.41
CA PHE A 285 3.04 16.72 20.00
C PHE A 285 2.74 18.17 19.57
N SER A 286 3.70 18.81 18.91
CA SER A 286 3.56 20.20 18.44
C SER A 286 3.56 20.31 16.92
N THR A 287 4.68 20.01 16.28
CA THR A 287 4.84 20.13 14.83
C THR A 287 5.80 19.08 14.31
N PHE A 288 5.45 18.46 13.18
CA PHE A 288 6.28 17.51 12.47
C PHE A 288 6.85 18.16 11.21
N TYR A 289 8.17 18.06 11.04
CA TYR A 289 8.86 18.44 9.81
C TYR A 289 9.36 17.17 9.12
N PRO A 290 8.78 16.78 7.96
CA PRO A 290 9.29 15.65 7.20
C PRO A 290 10.77 15.84 6.84
N ALA A 291 11.58 14.81 7.04
CA ALA A 291 12.98 14.81 6.60
C ALA A 291 13.05 14.71 5.07
N GLU A 292 14.22 15.06 4.52
CA GLU A 292 14.47 15.04 3.08
C GLU A 292 14.19 13.66 2.46
N GLU A 293 13.79 13.62 1.19
CA GLU A 293 13.35 12.40 0.51
C GLU A 293 14.39 11.26 0.52
N PHE A 294 15.69 11.59 0.60
CA PHE A 294 16.73 10.56 0.68
C PHE A 294 16.77 9.84 2.05
N HIS A 295 16.21 10.44 3.11
CA HIS A 295 16.06 9.80 4.42
C HIS A 295 14.86 8.85 4.47
N GLN A 296 13.83 9.11 3.68
CA GLN A 296 12.62 8.28 3.64
C GLN A 296 12.94 6.92 3.02
N ASN A 297 12.48 5.83 3.63
CA ASN A 297 12.63 4.47 3.14
C ASN A 297 14.11 4.07 2.94
N TYR A 298 15.02 4.60 3.77
CA TYR A 298 16.46 4.50 3.53
C TYR A 298 16.94 3.05 3.42
N TYR A 299 16.51 2.15 4.31
CA TYR A 299 16.92 0.75 4.28
C TYR A 299 16.41 0.01 3.03
N GLU A 300 15.17 0.28 2.60
CA GLU A 300 14.61 -0.27 1.35
C GLU A 300 15.41 0.19 0.14
N LYS A 301 15.68 1.51 0.05
CA LYS A 301 16.43 2.12 -1.05
C LYS A 301 17.88 1.63 -1.11
N LYS A 302 18.57 1.55 0.04
CA LYS A 302 19.99 1.24 0.12
C LYS A 302 20.31 -0.24 0.00
N TYR A 303 19.48 -1.11 0.58
CA TYR A 303 19.78 -2.54 0.68
C TYR A 303 18.83 -3.44 -0.12
N GLN A 304 17.89 -2.89 -0.89
CA GLN A 304 16.92 -3.64 -1.71
C GLN A 304 16.22 -4.78 -0.94
N GLY A 305 15.99 -4.59 0.37
CA GLY A 305 15.38 -5.58 1.26
C GLY A 305 16.31 -6.68 1.79
N GLY A 306 17.61 -6.65 1.48
CA GLY A 306 18.56 -7.73 1.84
C GLY A 306 19.28 -7.59 3.19
N ALA A 307 19.40 -6.38 3.73
CA ALA A 307 19.97 -6.14 5.07
C ALA A 307 18.95 -5.36 5.90
N GLY A 308 18.48 -5.96 6.99
CA GLY A 308 17.57 -5.31 7.94
C GLY A 308 18.21 -4.11 8.65
N PRO A 309 17.45 -3.41 9.50
CA PRO A 309 17.99 -2.30 10.28
C PRO A 309 19.17 -2.78 11.13
N ILE A 310 20.35 -2.23 10.86
CA ILE A 310 21.62 -2.61 11.54
C ILE A 310 21.75 -1.86 12.88
N CYS A 311 21.08 -0.71 12.99
CA CYS A 311 21.11 0.16 14.18
C CYS A 311 20.04 -0.18 15.23
N HIS A 312 18.97 -0.88 14.84
CA HIS A 312 17.84 -1.23 15.71
C HIS A 312 17.39 -2.67 15.49
N PHE A 313 17.01 -3.33 16.57
CA PHE A 313 16.47 -4.69 16.55
C PHE A 313 15.47 -4.84 17.70
N LEU A 314 14.41 -5.61 17.47
CA LEU A 314 13.43 -5.90 18.51
C LEU A 314 14.04 -6.84 19.54
N ARG A 315 14.12 -6.36 20.78
CA ARG A 315 14.55 -7.12 21.96
C ARG A 315 13.36 -7.83 22.57
N ASP A 316 13.63 -8.96 23.22
CA ASP A 316 12.69 -9.53 24.18
C ASP A 316 12.83 -8.73 25.47
N VAL A 317 11.86 -7.86 25.74
CA VAL A 317 11.83 -7.03 26.96
C VAL A 317 10.75 -7.47 27.91
#